data_AF-A0A7S4MYN4-F1
#
_entry.id   AF-A0A7S4MYN4-F1
#
_cell.length_a   1.000
_cell.length_b   1.000
_cell.length_c   1.000
_cell.angle_alpha   90.00
_cell.angle_beta   90.00
_cell.angle_gamma   90.00
#
_symmetry.space_group_name_H-M   'P 1'
#
loop_
_entity.id
_entity.type
_entity.pdbx_description
1 polymer ?
#
loop_
_entity_poly.entity_id
_entity_poly.type
_entity_poly.pdbx_seq_one_letter_code
_entity_poly.pdbx_strand_id
1 'polypeptide(L)'
;MASGAQLSQLWSKFYDEAVGVADCGASPSAGSSTSPDLQHKKKVVATLDGLVKILFGLDTGNKAAVVSHGDGALELIVALTRSADVLPQRQNQGTRDDNNIESQVLMSSFKAIKACLVRNPVGRSRVRAAGVFDLINEALTNNNSAVLIEEILTSLAAACLGDDLNALQASVQLRGHVDRAASLADGSAEGLKQKTSYLRALFDAVTKEQKEFIEVISVSQRDFFSDVKIAELELRNGNKAVGEEKFEVALSHYDRAMDRIETKNFQSATKLLNSLCCHVCWNRANVRFKLGQSEEALSDIDVLLQNEVPADIAGCAQKLRANALRALGRDQEAQEAAGKALVINPGDKELRERMANHKLE
;
A
#
# COMPACT_ATOMS: atom_id res chain seq x y z
N MET A 1 -19.87 -14.08 -16.41
CA MET A 1 -18.77 -13.51 -15.61
C MET A 1 -17.66 -14.55 -15.57
N ALA A 2 -16.41 -14.16 -15.80
CA ALA A 2 -15.28 -15.09 -15.67
C ALA A 2 -15.20 -15.62 -14.23
N SER A 3 -14.79 -16.87 -14.04
CA SER A 3 -14.55 -17.40 -12.69
C SER A 3 -13.36 -16.68 -12.03
N GLY A 4 -13.28 -16.68 -10.69
CA GLY A 4 -12.16 -16.05 -9.98
C GLY A 4 -10.78 -16.56 -10.42
N ALA A 5 -10.67 -17.85 -10.75
CA ALA A 5 -9.45 -18.45 -11.28
C ALA A 5 -9.09 -17.94 -12.68
N GLN A 6 -10.08 -17.75 -13.56
CA GLN A 6 -9.86 -17.18 -14.89
C GLN A 6 -9.42 -15.72 -14.81
N LEU A 7 -9.99 -14.95 -13.89
CA LEU A 7 -9.60 -13.56 -13.64
C LEU A 7 -8.13 -13.49 -13.16
N SER A 8 -7.75 -14.37 -12.23
CA SER A 8 -6.37 -14.42 -11.71
C SER A 8 -5.36 -14.76 -12.80
N GLN A 9 -5.66 -15.70 -13.69
CA GLN A 9 -4.76 -16.07 -14.78
C GLN A 9 -4.65 -14.95 -15.84
N LEU A 10 -5.77 -14.33 -16.19
CA LEU A 10 -5.80 -13.19 -17.10
C LEU A 10 -4.99 -12.02 -16.56
N TRP A 11 -5.15 -11.75 -15.25
CA TRP A 11 -4.40 -10.70 -14.57
C TRP A 11 -2.91 -10.98 -14.53
N SER A 12 -2.49 -12.20 -14.18
CA SER A 12 -1.07 -12.57 -14.16
C SER A 12 -0.42 -12.35 -15.53
N LYS A 13 -1.08 -12.80 -16.61
CA LYS A 13 -0.58 -12.59 -17.96
C LYS A 13 -0.47 -11.11 -18.33
N PHE A 14 -1.50 -10.32 -18.02
CA PHE A 14 -1.48 -8.87 -18.25
C PHE A 14 -0.35 -8.20 -17.45
N TYR A 15 -0.15 -8.62 -16.19
CA TYR A 15 0.88 -8.07 -15.32
C TYR A 15 2.28 -8.31 -15.90
N ASP A 16 2.58 -9.53 -16.35
CA ASP A 16 3.87 -9.86 -16.95
C ASP A 16 4.13 -9.05 -18.24
N GLU A 17 3.12 -8.90 -19.09
CA GLU A 17 3.19 -8.06 -20.28
C GLU A 17 3.45 -6.58 -19.93
N ALA A 18 2.78 -6.07 -18.90
CA ALA A 18 2.93 -4.70 -18.44
C ALA A 18 4.30 -4.43 -17.80
N VAL A 19 4.86 -5.39 -17.05
CA VAL A 19 6.24 -5.32 -16.55
C VAL A 19 7.21 -5.24 -17.72
N GLY A 20 7.02 -6.05 -18.76
CA GLY A 20 7.81 -5.96 -19.98
C GLY A 20 7.77 -4.57 -20.62
N VAL A 21 6.61 -3.90 -20.62
CA VAL A 21 6.51 -2.49 -21.07
C VAL A 21 7.29 -1.55 -20.15
N ALA A 22 7.23 -1.72 -18.83
CA ALA A 22 7.98 -0.88 -17.90
C ALA A 22 9.50 -1.02 -18.07
N ASP A 23 10.00 -2.25 -18.28
CA ASP A 23 11.43 -2.56 -18.42
C ASP A 23 12.01 -2.16 -19.78
N CYS A 24 11.19 -2.12 -20.83
CA CYS A 24 11.61 -1.77 -22.20
C CYS A 24 11.90 -0.27 -22.43
N GLY A 25 12.22 0.50 -21.39
CA GLY A 25 12.50 1.94 -21.46
C GLY A 25 13.35 2.32 -22.68
N ALA A 26 13.05 3.48 -23.28
CA ALA A 26 13.44 3.90 -24.64
C ALA A 26 14.82 3.41 -25.11
N SER A 27 14.86 2.19 -25.65
CA SER A 27 16.03 1.71 -26.39
C SER A 27 16.00 2.34 -27.78
N PRO A 28 17.10 2.94 -28.26
CA PRO A 28 17.14 3.59 -29.56
C PRO A 28 17.14 2.54 -30.68
N SER A 29 15.97 2.05 -31.08
CA SER A 29 15.83 1.24 -32.29
C SER A 29 15.63 2.15 -33.51
N ALA A 30 16.62 2.18 -34.39
CA ALA A 30 16.55 2.89 -35.67
C ALA A 30 15.60 2.14 -36.63
N GLY A 31 14.59 2.82 -37.17
CA GLY A 31 13.81 2.30 -38.32
C GLY A 31 12.34 2.70 -38.46
N SER A 32 11.75 3.46 -37.53
CA SER A 32 10.32 3.85 -37.59
C SER A 32 10.14 5.36 -37.82
N SER A 33 9.13 5.75 -38.62
CA SER A 33 8.75 7.15 -38.91
C SER A 33 8.18 7.92 -37.71
N THR A 34 7.81 7.23 -36.64
CA THR A 34 7.54 7.80 -35.31
C THR A 34 8.77 7.63 -34.41
N SER A 35 9.11 8.65 -33.61
CA SER A 35 10.19 8.52 -32.63
C SER A 35 9.91 7.31 -31.73
N PRO A 36 10.90 6.44 -31.45
CA PRO A 36 10.75 5.28 -30.56
C PRO A 36 10.13 5.65 -29.21
N ASP A 37 10.41 6.86 -28.72
CA ASP A 37 9.85 7.45 -27.50
C ASP A 37 8.32 7.64 -27.55
N LEU A 38 7.79 8.21 -28.64
CA LEU A 38 6.35 8.43 -28.79
C LEU A 38 5.56 7.11 -28.83
N GLN A 39 6.13 6.07 -29.46
CA GLN A 39 5.51 4.73 -29.48
C GLN A 39 5.52 4.07 -28.11
N HIS A 40 6.60 4.25 -27.34
CA HIS A 40 6.68 3.78 -25.96
C HIS A 40 5.62 4.45 -25.07
N LYS A 41 5.53 5.79 -25.12
CA LYS A 41 4.52 6.56 -24.38
C LYS A 41 3.09 6.11 -24.70
N LYS A 42 2.78 5.81 -25.97
CA LYS A 42 1.47 5.26 -26.39
C LYS A 42 1.20 3.87 -25.82
N LYS A 43 2.21 2.98 -25.78
CA LYS A 43 2.08 1.67 -25.16
C LYS A 43 1.81 1.80 -23.66
N VAL A 44 2.53 2.69 -22.97
CA VAL A 44 2.31 2.99 -21.55
C VAL A 44 0.87 3.45 -21.30
N VAL A 45 0.35 4.39 -22.08
CA VAL A 45 -1.06 4.83 -22.00
C VAL A 45 -2.02 3.65 -22.18
N ALA A 46 -1.84 2.84 -23.22
CA ALA A 46 -2.70 1.69 -23.49
C ALA A 46 -2.68 0.66 -22.35
N THR A 47 -1.52 0.40 -21.76
CA THR A 47 -1.37 -0.50 -20.61
C THR A 47 -2.08 0.06 -19.38
N LEU A 48 -1.89 1.34 -19.06
CA LEU A 48 -2.55 1.98 -17.92
C LEU A 48 -4.09 1.99 -18.06
N ASP A 49 -4.61 2.27 -19.25
CA ASP A 49 -6.04 2.19 -19.54
C ASP A 49 -6.57 0.75 -19.47
N GLY A 50 -5.77 -0.22 -19.90
CA GLY A 50 -6.06 -1.65 -19.74
C GLY A 50 -6.23 -2.04 -18.28
N LEU A 51 -5.31 -1.58 -17.42
CA LEU A 51 -5.37 -1.81 -15.97
C LEU A 51 -6.65 -1.23 -15.35
N VAL A 52 -7.03 0.01 -15.71
CA VAL A 52 -8.26 0.63 -15.24
C VAL A 52 -9.48 -0.21 -15.60
N LYS A 53 -9.54 -0.74 -16.83
CA LYS A 53 -10.64 -1.59 -17.28
C LYS A 53 -10.70 -2.92 -16.52
N ILE A 54 -9.55 -3.52 -16.21
CA ILE A 54 -9.48 -4.76 -15.41
C ILE A 54 -10.01 -4.52 -14.00
N LEU A 55 -9.62 -3.40 -13.38
CA LEU A 55 -10.04 -3.05 -12.02
C LEU A 55 -11.50 -2.61 -11.91
N PHE A 56 -12.09 -2.18 -13.03
CA PHE A 56 -13.47 -1.70 -13.06
C PHE A 56 -14.45 -2.85 -12.82
N GLY A 57 -15.36 -2.66 -11.86
CA GLY A 57 -16.40 -3.65 -11.54
C GLY A 57 -15.94 -4.83 -10.67
N LEU A 58 -14.66 -4.91 -10.30
CA LEU A 58 -14.19 -5.90 -9.32
C LEU A 58 -14.68 -5.55 -7.90
N ASP A 59 -15.07 -6.58 -7.16
CA ASP A 59 -15.29 -6.47 -5.72
C ASP A 59 -13.97 -6.24 -4.96
N THR A 60 -14.08 -5.90 -3.67
CA THR A 60 -12.94 -5.56 -2.81
C THR A 60 -11.92 -6.70 -2.70
N GLY A 61 -12.35 -7.95 -2.66
CA GLY A 61 -11.47 -9.11 -2.53
C GLY A 61 -10.66 -9.37 -3.80
N ASN A 62 -11.32 -9.33 -4.95
CA ASN A 62 -10.67 -9.46 -6.26
C ASN A 62 -9.73 -8.27 -6.54
N LYS A 63 -10.11 -7.05 -6.15
CA LYS A 63 -9.20 -5.89 -6.23
C LYS A 63 -7.98 -6.05 -5.34
N ALA A 64 -8.14 -6.55 -4.12
CA ALA A 64 -7.02 -6.79 -3.23
C ALA A 64 -6.04 -7.81 -3.84
N ALA A 65 -6.54 -8.90 -4.43
CA ALA A 65 -5.72 -9.88 -5.12
C ALA A 65 -4.94 -9.28 -6.31
N VAL A 66 -5.61 -8.48 -7.13
CA VAL A 66 -4.99 -7.79 -8.28
C VAL A 66 -3.90 -6.81 -7.81
N VAL A 67 -4.22 -5.96 -6.85
CA VAL A 67 -3.28 -4.93 -6.36
C VAL A 67 -2.10 -5.55 -5.61
N SER A 68 -2.26 -6.72 -5.01
CA SER A 68 -1.20 -7.45 -4.30
C SER A 68 -0.36 -8.38 -5.17
N HIS A 69 -0.73 -8.59 -6.44
CA HIS A 69 -0.02 -9.51 -7.33
C HIS A 69 1.38 -9.01 -7.71
N GLY A 70 2.35 -9.94 -7.76
CA GLY A 70 3.73 -9.64 -8.11
C GLY A 70 4.32 -8.59 -7.17
N ASP A 71 4.92 -7.56 -7.78
CA ASP A 71 5.41 -6.40 -7.05
C ASP A 71 4.33 -5.35 -6.77
N GLY A 72 3.12 -5.52 -7.29
CA GLY A 72 1.96 -4.68 -7.01
C GLY A 72 1.54 -3.77 -8.15
N ALA A 73 0.23 -3.55 -8.25
CA ALA A 73 -0.33 -2.72 -9.32
C ALA A 73 0.10 -1.25 -9.20
N LEU A 74 0.24 -0.71 -7.98
CA LEU A 74 0.67 0.68 -7.79
C LEU A 74 2.14 0.88 -8.19
N GLU A 75 3.00 -0.05 -7.79
CA GLU A 75 4.41 -0.07 -8.17
C GLU A 75 4.58 -0.18 -9.69
N LEU A 76 3.80 -1.06 -10.34
CA LEU A 76 3.77 -1.17 -11.79
C LEU A 76 3.33 0.15 -12.46
N ILE A 77 2.29 0.81 -11.95
CA ILE A 77 1.86 2.12 -12.49
C ILE A 77 2.97 3.16 -12.35
N VAL A 78 3.63 3.23 -11.19
CA VAL A 78 4.73 4.17 -10.96
C VAL A 78 5.91 3.86 -11.88
N ALA A 79 6.27 2.58 -12.06
CA ALA A 79 7.32 2.15 -12.97
C ALA A 79 7.01 2.49 -14.43
N LEU A 80 5.80 2.20 -14.90
CA LEU A 80 5.32 2.57 -16.25
C LEU A 80 5.36 4.08 -16.48
N THR A 81 4.94 4.86 -15.47
CA THR A 81 4.95 6.33 -15.58
C THR A 81 6.37 6.87 -15.67
N ARG A 82 7.29 6.32 -14.87
CA ARG A 82 8.70 6.71 -14.88
C ARG A 82 9.42 6.26 -16.16
N SER A 83 9.09 5.09 -16.71
CA SER A 83 9.71 4.61 -17.96
C SER A 83 9.30 5.43 -19.19
N ALA A 84 8.22 6.18 -19.11
CA ALA A 84 7.76 7.10 -20.15
C ALA A 84 8.44 8.49 -20.10
N ASP A 85 9.30 8.75 -19.10
CA ASP A 85 10.05 10.01 -18.92
C ASP A 85 9.20 11.29 -19.01
N VAL A 86 7.96 11.23 -18.48
CA VAL A 86 7.00 12.34 -18.55
C VAL A 86 7.06 13.29 -17.34
N LEU A 87 7.94 12.99 -16.38
CA LEU A 87 8.11 13.78 -15.15
C LEU A 87 9.31 14.72 -15.35
N PRO A 88 9.17 16.04 -15.16
CA PRO A 88 10.18 16.97 -15.63
C PRO A 88 11.49 16.89 -14.86
N GLN A 89 12.57 16.50 -15.53
CA GLN A 89 13.94 16.86 -15.12
C GLN A 89 14.53 18.00 -15.95
N ARG A 90 14.02 18.27 -17.16
CA ARG A 90 14.43 19.41 -18.00
C ARG A 90 13.26 19.87 -18.87
N GLN A 91 12.97 21.16 -18.87
CA GLN A 91 12.13 21.80 -19.88
C GLN A 91 12.85 21.71 -21.23
N ASN A 92 12.77 20.57 -21.91
CA ASN A 92 13.10 20.51 -23.32
C ASN A 92 11.88 20.94 -24.13
N GLN A 93 12.12 21.71 -25.19
CA GLN A 93 11.10 22.14 -26.15
C GLN A 93 10.61 20.93 -26.97
N GLY A 94 9.77 20.09 -26.36
CA GLY A 94 9.09 18.98 -27.03
C GLY A 94 8.10 19.49 -28.07
N THR A 95 7.76 18.65 -29.05
CA THR A 95 6.73 19.00 -30.04
C THR A 95 5.35 19.08 -29.40
N ARG A 96 4.36 19.68 -30.09
CA ARG A 96 2.97 19.75 -29.59
C ARG A 96 2.37 18.37 -29.32
N ASP A 97 2.75 17.38 -30.13
CA ASP A 97 2.27 16.01 -29.98
C ASP A 97 2.91 15.31 -28.77
N ASP A 98 4.19 15.60 -28.48
CA ASP A 98 4.89 15.10 -27.29
C ASP A 98 4.23 15.62 -26.00
N ASN A 99 3.94 16.92 -25.93
CA ASN A 99 3.27 17.51 -24.76
C ASN A 99 1.86 16.94 -24.54
N ASN A 100 1.15 16.59 -25.62
CA ASN A 100 -0.18 15.97 -25.54
C ASN A 100 -0.10 14.54 -25.02
N ILE A 101 0.82 13.71 -25.54
CA ILE A 101 0.97 12.32 -25.08
C ILE A 101 1.50 12.28 -23.63
N GLU A 102 2.38 13.20 -23.22
CA GLU A 102 2.88 13.28 -21.84
C GLU A 102 1.75 13.56 -20.85
N SER A 103 0.88 14.52 -21.21
CA SER A 103 -0.34 14.79 -20.45
C SER A 103 -1.27 13.58 -20.37
N GLN A 104 -1.37 12.79 -21.46
CA GLN A 104 -2.16 11.56 -21.49
C GLN A 104 -1.57 10.44 -20.63
N VAL A 105 -0.24 10.29 -20.60
CA VAL A 105 0.44 9.34 -19.71
C VAL A 105 0.09 9.68 -18.26
N LEU A 106 0.33 10.92 -17.83
CA LEU A 106 0.03 11.33 -16.45
C LEU A 106 -1.46 11.15 -16.12
N MET A 107 -2.35 11.58 -17.02
CA MET A 107 -3.80 11.39 -16.84
C MET A 107 -4.18 9.91 -16.67
N SER A 108 -3.61 9.02 -17.48
CA SER A 108 -3.87 7.57 -17.41
C SER A 108 -3.29 6.96 -16.14
N SER A 109 -2.10 7.40 -15.72
CA SER A 109 -1.45 6.97 -14.47
C SER A 109 -2.30 7.31 -13.26
N PHE A 110 -2.80 8.55 -13.16
CA PHE A 110 -3.61 8.95 -12.00
C PHE A 110 -4.99 8.29 -11.99
N LYS A 111 -5.61 8.04 -13.15
CA LYS A 111 -6.82 7.21 -13.25
C LYS A 111 -6.57 5.78 -12.77
N ALA A 112 -5.45 5.17 -13.20
CA ALA A 112 -5.04 3.84 -12.78
C ALA A 112 -4.79 3.77 -11.26
N ILE A 113 -4.05 4.73 -10.70
CA ILE A 113 -3.82 4.85 -9.25
C ILE A 113 -5.17 4.94 -8.54
N LYS A 114 -6.06 5.84 -8.96
CA LYS A 114 -7.38 6.00 -8.35
C LYS A 114 -8.17 4.70 -8.38
N ALA A 115 -8.15 3.96 -9.50
CA ALA A 115 -8.84 2.68 -9.63
C ALA A 115 -8.33 1.62 -8.64
N CYS A 116 -7.02 1.62 -8.34
CA CYS A 116 -6.40 0.75 -7.33
C CYS A 116 -6.80 1.10 -5.89
N LEU A 117 -7.13 2.37 -5.61
CA LEU A 117 -7.35 2.88 -4.25
C LEU A 117 -8.83 2.93 -3.83
N VAL A 118 -9.72 3.24 -4.77
CA VAL A 118 -11.15 3.42 -4.48
C VAL A 118 -11.77 2.11 -4.02
N ARG A 119 -12.31 2.14 -2.79
CA ARG A 119 -12.91 0.99 -2.09
C ARG A 119 -11.95 -0.20 -1.93
N ASN A 120 -10.64 0.07 -1.85
CA ASN A 120 -9.63 -0.96 -1.68
C ASN A 120 -8.60 -0.58 -0.59
N PRO A 121 -8.83 -0.97 0.67
CA PRO A 121 -7.90 -0.69 1.77
C PRO A 121 -6.48 -1.22 1.52
N VAL A 122 -6.36 -2.40 0.89
CA VAL A 122 -5.07 -3.02 0.55
C VAL A 122 -4.28 -2.18 -0.46
N GLY A 123 -4.96 -1.48 -1.37
CA GLY A 123 -4.31 -0.52 -2.25
C GLY A 123 -3.80 0.70 -1.48
N ARG A 124 -4.59 1.23 -0.54
CA ARG A 124 -4.21 2.42 0.24
C ARG A 124 -3.00 2.18 1.14
N SER A 125 -2.91 1.01 1.76
CA SER A 125 -1.76 0.64 2.59
C SER A 125 -0.44 0.53 1.80
N ARG A 126 -0.48 0.59 0.47
CA ARG A 126 0.70 0.48 -0.41
C ARG A 126 1.15 1.81 -1.02
N VAL A 127 0.36 2.88 -0.87
CA VAL A 127 0.61 4.20 -1.50
C VAL A 127 2.03 4.71 -1.23
N ARG A 128 2.50 4.58 0.02
CA ARG A 128 3.81 5.09 0.46
C ARG A 128 4.95 4.25 -0.10
N ALA A 129 4.95 2.94 0.17
CA ALA A 129 5.95 2.01 -0.34
C ALA A 129 6.06 2.03 -1.88
N ALA A 130 4.94 2.21 -2.58
CA ALA A 130 4.91 2.29 -4.04
C ALA A 130 5.45 3.61 -4.61
N GLY A 131 5.68 4.65 -3.78
CA GLY A 131 6.15 5.96 -4.25
C GLY A 131 5.07 6.82 -4.91
N VAL A 132 3.79 6.57 -4.60
CA VAL A 132 2.67 7.34 -5.18
C VAL A 132 2.69 8.80 -4.72
N PHE A 133 3.06 9.08 -3.46
CA PHE A 133 3.18 10.47 -3.00
C PHE A 133 4.34 11.21 -3.67
N ASP A 134 5.45 10.53 -3.93
CA ASP A 134 6.59 11.11 -4.68
C ASP A 134 6.12 11.50 -6.09
N LEU A 135 5.41 10.59 -6.77
CA LEU A 135 4.82 10.84 -8.08
C LEU A 135 3.80 12.01 -8.07
N ILE A 136 2.92 12.08 -7.07
CA ILE A 136 1.96 13.19 -6.92
C ILE A 136 2.70 14.52 -6.74
N ASN A 137 3.72 14.55 -5.89
CA ASN A 137 4.51 15.75 -5.64
C ASN A 137 5.23 16.23 -6.90
N GLU A 138 5.90 15.33 -7.63
CA GLU A 138 6.59 15.61 -8.88
C GLU A 138 5.62 16.14 -9.95
N ALA A 139 4.44 15.52 -10.08
CA ALA A 139 3.41 15.92 -11.03
C ALA A 139 2.80 17.29 -10.68
N LEU A 140 2.46 17.56 -9.41
CA LEU A 140 1.88 18.85 -9.00
C LEU A 140 2.87 20.00 -9.07
N THR A 141 4.16 19.73 -8.87
CA THR A 141 5.20 20.78 -8.90
C THR A 141 5.32 21.42 -10.27
N ASN A 142 5.15 20.65 -11.35
CA ASN A 142 5.49 21.05 -12.70
C ASN A 142 4.31 21.20 -13.66
N ASN A 143 3.07 21.00 -13.20
CA ASN A 143 1.89 21.07 -14.05
C ASN A 143 0.97 22.21 -13.66
N ASN A 144 0.49 22.95 -14.67
CA ASN A 144 -0.51 24.01 -14.53
C ASN A 144 -1.87 23.66 -15.16
N SER A 145 -2.00 22.46 -15.71
CA SER A 145 -3.25 22.00 -16.33
C SER A 145 -4.31 21.73 -15.26
N ALA A 146 -5.36 22.55 -15.21
CA ALA A 146 -6.43 22.42 -14.22
C ALA A 146 -7.07 21.02 -14.24
N VAL A 147 -7.28 20.44 -15.43
CA VAL A 147 -7.87 19.11 -15.59
C VAL A 147 -6.97 18.01 -15.01
N LEU A 148 -5.65 18.11 -15.24
CA LEU A 148 -4.71 17.14 -14.70
C LEU A 148 -4.56 17.29 -13.18
N ILE A 149 -4.46 18.52 -12.69
CA ILE A 149 -4.43 18.81 -11.25
C ILE A 149 -5.68 18.24 -10.58
N GLU A 150 -6.86 18.44 -11.17
CA GLU A 150 -8.12 17.90 -10.64
C GLU A 150 -8.10 16.37 -10.52
N GLU A 151 -7.57 15.67 -11.52
CA GLU A 151 -7.41 14.21 -11.48
C GLU A 151 -6.41 13.79 -10.40
N ILE A 152 -5.26 14.46 -10.31
CA ILE A 152 -4.24 14.20 -9.28
C ILE A 152 -4.82 14.36 -7.87
N LEU A 153 -5.56 15.44 -7.61
CA LEU A 153 -6.19 15.68 -6.32
C LEU A 153 -7.28 14.65 -6.01
N THR A 154 -7.97 14.13 -7.03
CA THR A 154 -8.93 13.04 -6.85
C THR A 154 -8.22 11.75 -6.45
N SER A 155 -7.07 11.44 -7.05
CA SER A 155 -6.25 10.28 -6.68
C SER A 155 -5.65 10.44 -5.28
N LEU A 156 -5.23 11.66 -4.90
CA LEU A 156 -4.78 11.99 -3.56
C LEU A 156 -5.91 11.77 -2.52
N ALA A 157 -7.11 12.26 -2.79
CA ALA A 157 -8.27 12.03 -1.93
C ALA A 157 -8.57 10.53 -1.78
N ALA A 158 -8.45 9.74 -2.86
CA ALA A 158 -8.63 8.29 -2.80
C ALA A 158 -7.55 7.59 -1.97
N ALA A 159 -6.30 8.09 -1.95
CA ALA A 159 -5.22 7.58 -1.12
C ALA A 159 -5.46 7.80 0.37
N CYS A 160 -6.02 8.96 0.73
CA CYS A 160 -6.27 9.35 2.12
C CYS A 160 -7.55 8.75 2.73
N LEU A 161 -8.47 8.22 1.91
CA LEU A 161 -9.81 7.82 2.37
C LEU A 161 -9.76 6.62 3.34
N GLY A 162 -9.96 6.87 4.64
CA GLY A 162 -9.93 5.83 5.67
C GLY A 162 -8.53 5.27 5.92
N ASP A 163 -7.50 6.07 5.67
CA ASP A 163 -6.10 5.79 6.01
C ASP A 163 -5.48 7.08 6.57
N ASP A 164 -5.54 7.23 7.89
CA ASP A 164 -5.13 8.47 8.58
C ASP A 164 -3.63 8.73 8.42
N LEU A 165 -2.82 7.68 8.26
CA LEU A 165 -1.39 7.82 8.03
C LEU A 165 -1.10 8.40 6.63
N ASN A 166 -1.84 7.98 5.60
CA ASN A 166 -1.81 8.61 4.27
C ASN A 166 -2.32 10.06 4.32
N ALA A 167 -3.42 10.32 5.04
CA ALA A 167 -3.98 11.66 5.18
C ALA A 167 -2.98 12.60 5.89
N LEU A 168 -2.34 12.12 6.96
CA LEU A 168 -1.34 12.86 7.69
C LEU A 168 -0.11 13.15 6.83
N GLN A 169 0.46 12.14 6.14
CA GLN A 169 1.59 12.37 5.24
C GLN A 169 1.27 13.40 4.16
N ALA A 170 0.10 13.26 3.52
CA ALA A 170 -0.35 14.20 2.50
C ALA A 170 -0.51 15.62 3.06
N SER A 171 -1.04 15.76 4.28
CA SER A 171 -1.20 17.06 4.93
C SER A 171 0.13 17.78 5.22
N VAL A 172 1.19 17.01 5.47
CA VAL A 172 2.53 17.53 5.74
C VAL A 172 3.27 17.84 4.44
N GLN A 173 3.21 16.93 3.45
CA GLN A 173 4.06 16.99 2.26
C GLN A 173 3.40 17.70 1.07
N LEU A 174 2.07 17.66 0.95
CA LEU A 174 1.34 18.06 -0.26
C LEU A 174 0.39 19.24 -0.04
N ARG A 175 0.21 19.72 1.19
CA ARG A 175 -0.70 20.84 1.51
C ARG A 175 -0.42 22.09 0.68
N GLY A 176 0.85 22.48 0.52
CA GLY A 176 1.22 23.64 -0.30
C GLY A 176 0.79 23.53 -1.76
N HIS A 177 0.76 22.31 -2.32
CA HIS A 177 0.24 22.08 -3.68
C HIS A 177 -1.28 22.15 -3.74
N VAL A 178 -1.98 21.62 -2.73
CA VAL A 178 -3.44 21.77 -2.61
C VAL A 178 -3.82 23.25 -2.50
N ASP A 179 -3.05 24.04 -1.76
CA ASP A 179 -3.29 25.47 -1.61
C ASP A 179 -3.08 26.25 -2.91
N ARG A 180 -2.01 25.92 -3.64
CA ARG A 180 -1.75 26.46 -4.97
C ARG A 180 -2.87 26.09 -5.95
N ALA A 181 -3.30 24.83 -5.96
CA ALA A 181 -4.40 24.37 -6.80
C ALA A 181 -5.71 25.12 -6.51
N ALA A 182 -5.96 25.47 -5.24
CA ALA A 182 -7.14 26.25 -4.88
C ALA A 182 -7.09 27.67 -5.47
N SER A 183 -5.92 28.34 -5.48
CA SER A 183 -5.78 29.66 -6.12
C SER A 183 -5.96 29.63 -7.64
N LEU A 184 -5.75 28.48 -8.29
CA LEU A 184 -6.05 28.31 -9.72
C LEU A 184 -7.55 28.15 -10.01
N ALA A 185 -8.36 27.81 -8.99
CA ALA A 185 -9.78 27.52 -9.15
C ALA A 185 -10.70 28.76 -9.19
N ASP A 186 -10.17 29.95 -8.85
CA ASP A 186 -10.93 31.21 -8.74
C ASP A 186 -11.56 31.67 -10.07
N GLY A 187 -11.25 31.03 -11.20
CA GLY A 187 -11.69 31.41 -12.54
C GLY A 187 -12.86 30.64 -13.19
N SER A 188 -13.44 29.60 -12.55
CA SER A 188 -14.68 28.85 -12.95
C SER A 188 -14.65 27.32 -12.70
N ALA A 189 -13.56 26.77 -12.17
CA ALA A 189 -13.41 25.33 -11.96
C ALA A 189 -14.05 24.86 -10.64
N GLU A 190 -15.39 24.85 -10.56
CA GLU A 190 -16.13 24.45 -9.36
C GLU A 190 -15.71 23.07 -8.83
N GLY A 191 -15.42 22.12 -9.75
CA GLY A 191 -14.92 20.79 -9.40
C GLY A 191 -13.56 20.78 -8.71
N LEU A 192 -12.66 21.71 -9.06
CA LEU A 192 -11.35 21.86 -8.43
C LEU A 192 -11.46 22.54 -7.06
N LYS A 193 -12.34 23.55 -6.95
CA LYS A 193 -12.65 24.23 -5.69
C LYS A 193 -13.21 23.27 -4.64
N GLN A 194 -14.15 22.40 -5.04
CA GLN A 194 -14.72 21.39 -4.15
C GLN A 194 -13.65 20.42 -3.63
N LYS A 195 -12.77 19.92 -4.51
CA LYS A 195 -11.72 18.94 -4.13
C LYS A 195 -10.66 19.54 -3.22
N THR A 196 -10.21 20.75 -3.51
CA THR A 196 -9.24 21.46 -2.66
C THR A 196 -9.84 21.80 -1.30
N SER A 197 -11.11 22.22 -1.25
CA SER A 197 -11.83 22.42 0.01
C SER A 197 -11.95 21.13 0.83
N TYR A 198 -12.30 20.02 0.19
CA TYR A 198 -12.39 18.72 0.85
C TYR A 198 -11.03 18.29 1.43
N LEU A 199 -9.96 18.34 0.63
CA LEU A 199 -8.62 17.94 1.08
C LEU A 199 -8.11 18.83 2.21
N ARG A 200 -8.35 20.15 2.15
CA ARG A 200 -8.02 21.07 3.26
C ARG A 200 -8.74 20.67 4.55
N ALA A 201 -10.06 20.47 4.48
CA ALA A 201 -10.84 20.07 5.65
C ALA A 201 -10.36 18.74 6.23
N LEU A 202 -10.07 17.76 5.37
CA LEU A 202 -9.48 16.47 5.78
C LEU A 202 -8.11 16.66 6.45
N PHE A 203 -7.24 17.45 5.84
CA PHE A 203 -5.91 17.71 6.37
C PHE A 203 -5.96 18.45 7.71
N ASP A 204 -6.88 19.40 7.88
CA ASP A 204 -7.07 20.12 9.13
C ASP A 204 -7.63 19.21 10.23
N ALA A 205 -8.58 18.33 9.88
CA ALA A 205 -9.13 17.34 10.80
C ALA A 205 -8.05 16.37 11.31
N VAL A 206 -7.28 15.74 10.41
CA VAL A 206 -6.23 14.80 10.81
C VAL A 206 -5.09 15.51 11.55
N THR A 207 -4.71 16.72 11.14
CA THR A 207 -3.68 17.51 11.84
C THR A 207 -4.11 17.83 13.28
N LYS A 208 -5.39 18.17 13.47
CA LYS A 208 -5.95 18.46 14.79
C LYS A 208 -6.04 17.21 15.67
N GLU A 209 -6.49 16.09 15.11
CA GLU A 209 -6.61 14.82 15.84
C GLU A 209 -5.24 14.26 16.24
N GLN A 210 -4.24 14.43 15.38
CA GLN A 210 -2.88 13.92 15.57
C GLN A 210 -1.93 14.99 16.13
N LYS A 211 -2.44 16.06 16.75
CA LYS A 211 -1.64 17.22 17.17
C LYS A 211 -0.47 16.83 18.08
N GLU A 212 -0.75 16.03 19.12
CA GLU A 212 0.27 15.57 20.08
C GLU A 212 1.35 14.74 19.37
N PHE A 213 0.95 13.89 18.43
CA PHE A 213 1.87 13.10 17.62
C PHE A 213 2.74 13.97 16.70
N ILE A 214 2.12 14.95 16.02
CA ILE A 214 2.81 15.88 15.12
C ILE A 214 3.86 16.70 15.87
N GLU A 215 3.57 17.14 17.10
CA GLU A 215 4.52 17.85 17.95
C GLU A 215 5.76 16.98 18.24
N VAL A 216 5.58 15.68 18.53
CA VAL A 216 6.67 14.72 18.72
C VAL A 216 7.51 14.53 17.46
N ILE A 217 6.87 14.38 16.28
CA ILE A 217 7.61 14.15 15.03
C ILE A 217 8.11 15.43 14.37
N SER A 218 7.72 16.62 14.84
CA SER A 218 7.99 17.93 14.22
C SER A 218 9.48 18.21 13.95
N VAL A 219 10.38 17.65 14.75
CA VAL A 219 11.84 17.80 14.60
C VAL A 219 12.42 16.89 13.50
N SER A 220 11.71 15.84 13.08
CA SER A 220 12.21 14.75 12.22
C SER A 220 11.14 14.18 11.26
N GLN A 221 10.13 14.98 10.86
CA GLN A 221 8.98 14.51 10.07
C GLN A 221 9.37 13.82 8.76
N ARG A 222 10.45 14.26 8.11
CA ARG A 222 10.98 13.60 6.92
C ARG A 222 11.52 12.20 7.23
N ASP A 223 12.22 12.04 8.34
CA ASP A 223 12.75 10.73 8.71
C ASP A 223 11.62 9.81 9.16
N PHE A 224 10.55 10.32 9.79
CA PHE A 224 9.39 9.51 10.16
C PHE A 224 8.74 8.81 8.96
N PHE A 225 8.26 9.57 7.96
CA PHE A 225 7.59 8.96 6.81
C PHE A 225 8.55 8.12 5.96
N SER A 226 9.84 8.47 5.97
CA SER A 226 10.87 7.63 5.35
C SER A 226 11.03 6.29 6.07
N ASP A 227 11.12 6.29 7.41
CA ASP A 227 11.23 5.07 8.20
C ASP A 227 9.98 4.20 8.08
N VAL A 228 8.78 4.80 8.07
CA VAL A 228 7.51 4.08 7.80
C VAL A 228 7.51 3.47 6.41
N LYS A 229 7.92 4.22 5.38
CA LYS A 229 8.03 3.71 4.01
C LYS A 229 9.00 2.52 3.93
N ILE A 230 10.13 2.59 4.63
CA ILE A 230 11.10 1.50 4.71
C ILE A 230 10.48 0.30 5.44
N ALA A 231 9.80 0.50 6.56
CA ALA A 231 9.16 -0.57 7.32
C ALA A 231 8.11 -1.32 6.48
N GLU A 232 7.28 -0.61 5.71
CA GLU A 232 6.32 -1.22 4.78
C GLU A 232 7.00 -2.02 3.66
N LEU A 233 8.11 -1.51 3.13
CA LEU A 233 8.89 -2.20 2.11
C LEU A 233 9.51 -3.48 2.67
N GLU A 234 10.08 -3.43 3.86
CA GLU A 234 10.63 -4.58 4.57
C GLU A 234 9.53 -5.60 4.88
N LEU A 235 8.36 -5.19 5.40
CA LEU A 235 7.19 -6.08 5.57
C LEU A 235 6.84 -6.80 4.27
N ARG A 236 6.80 -6.07 3.15
CA ARG A 236 6.48 -6.66 1.85
C ARG A 236 7.55 -7.65 1.38
N ASN A 237 8.83 -7.30 1.50
CA ASN A 237 9.93 -8.19 1.14
C ASN A 237 9.91 -9.46 1.99
N GLY A 238 9.57 -9.34 3.27
CA GLY A 238 9.31 -10.48 4.15
C GLY A 238 8.18 -11.36 3.64
N ASN A 239 7.04 -10.77 3.27
CA ASN A 239 5.90 -11.52 2.71
C ASN A 239 6.27 -12.26 1.42
N LYS A 240 7.06 -11.62 0.54
CA LYS A 240 7.57 -12.24 -0.69
C LYS A 240 8.47 -13.43 -0.37
N ALA A 241 9.40 -13.26 0.56
CA ALA A 241 10.28 -14.34 1.01
C ALA A 241 9.50 -15.52 1.65
N VAL A 242 8.40 -15.26 2.37
CA VAL A 242 7.49 -16.31 2.85
C VAL A 242 6.85 -17.08 1.69
N GLY A 243 6.40 -16.39 0.64
CA GLY A 243 5.86 -17.03 -0.56
C GLY A 243 6.88 -17.91 -1.31
N GLU A 244 8.16 -17.63 -1.14
CA GLU A 244 9.29 -18.41 -1.66
C GLU A 244 9.82 -19.45 -0.64
N GLU A 245 9.15 -19.63 0.50
CA GLU A 245 9.55 -20.51 1.61
C GLU A 245 10.93 -20.19 2.24
N LYS A 246 11.42 -18.96 2.04
CA LYS A 246 12.69 -18.46 2.59
C LYS A 246 12.46 -17.81 3.95
N PHE A 247 12.10 -18.61 4.95
CA PHE A 247 11.68 -18.12 6.27
C PHE A 247 12.73 -17.29 7.01
N GLU A 248 14.01 -17.62 6.93
CA GLU A 248 15.09 -16.84 7.57
C GLU A 248 15.25 -15.44 6.93
N VAL A 249 15.14 -15.36 5.60
CA VAL A 249 15.17 -14.09 4.88
C VAL A 249 13.94 -13.25 5.24
N ALA A 250 12.77 -13.90 5.32
CA ALA A 250 11.55 -13.24 5.75
C ALA A 250 11.65 -12.66 7.16
N LEU A 251 12.19 -13.44 8.11
CA LEU A 251 12.40 -13.01 9.48
C LEU A 251 13.32 -11.78 9.54
N SER A 252 14.44 -11.79 8.82
CA SER A 252 15.35 -10.63 8.77
C SER A 252 14.67 -9.36 8.26
N HIS A 253 13.78 -9.48 7.26
CA HIS A 253 12.98 -8.36 6.80
C HIS A 253 12.00 -7.86 7.86
N TYR A 254 11.27 -8.76 8.55
CA TYR A 254 10.35 -8.34 9.60
C TYR A 254 11.05 -7.70 10.80
N ASP A 255 12.24 -8.18 11.19
CA ASP A 255 13.03 -7.56 12.25
C ASP A 255 13.47 -6.15 11.86
N ARG A 256 13.96 -5.94 10.62
CA ARG A 256 14.26 -4.59 10.13
C ARG A 256 13.03 -3.68 10.08
N ALA A 257 11.86 -4.22 9.73
CA ALA A 257 10.62 -3.46 9.75
C ALA A 257 10.27 -3.01 11.18
N MET A 258 10.38 -3.90 12.15
CA MET A 258 10.14 -3.57 13.56
C MET A 258 11.16 -2.59 14.09
N ASP A 259 12.45 -2.76 13.79
CA ASP A 259 13.50 -1.81 14.19
C ASP A 259 13.15 -0.40 13.69
N ARG A 260 12.67 -0.25 12.45
CA ARG A 260 12.26 1.07 11.91
C ARG A 260 11.05 1.66 12.62
N ILE A 261 10.13 0.83 13.09
CA ILE A 261 8.95 1.25 13.86
C ILE A 261 9.33 1.61 15.30
N GLU A 262 10.27 0.88 15.91
CA GLU A 262 10.61 0.99 17.34
C GLU A 262 11.72 2.02 17.64
N THR A 263 12.69 2.21 16.75
CA THR A 263 13.95 2.95 17.02
C THR A 263 13.81 4.44 17.36
N LYS A 264 12.62 5.04 17.34
CA LYS A 264 12.43 6.50 17.56
C LYS A 264 11.24 6.89 18.42
N ASN A 265 10.88 6.10 19.43
CA ASN A 265 9.84 6.47 20.40
C ASN A 265 8.44 6.67 19.77
N PHE A 266 8.16 6.04 18.62
CA PHE A 266 6.80 6.03 18.04
C PHE A 266 5.81 5.15 18.83
N GLN A 267 6.22 4.64 20.00
CA GLN A 267 5.33 4.02 20.98
C GLN A 267 4.19 4.96 21.44
N SER A 268 4.33 6.27 21.29
CA SER A 268 3.22 7.23 21.50
C SER A 268 2.35 7.43 20.25
N ALA A 269 2.80 6.99 19.07
CA ALA A 269 2.07 7.03 17.79
C ALA A 269 1.09 5.85 17.62
N THR A 270 0.76 5.19 18.73
CA THR A 270 0.27 3.81 18.80
C THR A 270 -0.89 3.54 17.88
N LYS A 271 -1.81 4.49 17.66
CA LYS A 271 -2.97 4.29 16.78
C LYS A 271 -2.64 4.35 15.29
N LEU A 272 -1.80 5.29 14.85
CA LEU A 272 -1.49 5.48 13.43
C LEU A 272 -0.64 4.33 12.87
N LEU A 273 0.33 3.87 13.64
CA LEU A 273 1.20 2.76 13.26
C LEU A 273 0.64 1.40 13.65
N ASN A 274 -0.46 1.36 14.41
CA ASN A 274 -1.00 0.12 14.97
C ASN A 274 -1.19 -0.96 13.92
N SER A 275 -1.81 -0.59 12.79
CA SER A 275 -2.10 -1.53 11.71
C SER A 275 -0.82 -2.13 11.12
N LEU A 276 0.22 -1.30 10.92
CA LEU A 276 1.51 -1.76 10.41
C LEU A 276 2.21 -2.66 11.43
N CYS A 277 2.28 -2.22 12.70
CA CYS A 277 2.85 -3.00 13.80
C CYS A 277 2.17 -4.37 13.94
N CYS A 278 0.83 -4.40 13.94
CA CYS A 278 0.05 -5.63 13.99
C CYS A 278 0.40 -6.58 12.84
N HIS A 279 0.50 -6.09 11.60
CA HIS A 279 0.85 -6.94 10.47
C HIS A 279 2.29 -7.49 10.57
N VAL A 280 3.25 -6.66 10.98
CA VAL A 280 4.64 -7.10 11.14
C VAL A 280 4.76 -8.13 12.26
N CYS A 281 4.22 -7.86 13.45
CA CYS A 281 4.25 -8.79 14.59
C CYS A 281 3.56 -10.12 14.25
N TRP A 282 2.39 -10.08 13.60
CA TRP A 282 1.68 -11.28 13.17
C TRP A 282 2.52 -12.14 12.22
N ASN A 283 3.08 -11.53 11.16
CA ASN A 283 3.85 -12.25 10.17
C ASN A 283 5.17 -12.77 10.74
N ARG A 284 5.82 -11.97 11.59
CA ARG A 284 7.05 -12.37 12.29
C ARG A 284 6.80 -13.54 13.23
N ALA A 285 5.74 -13.50 14.04
CA ALA A 285 5.36 -14.60 14.93
C ALA A 285 5.12 -15.90 14.14
N ASN A 286 4.40 -15.82 13.02
CA ASN A 286 4.11 -16.98 12.19
C ASN A 286 5.39 -17.59 11.61
N VAL A 287 6.32 -16.76 11.12
CA VAL A 287 7.62 -17.23 10.61
C VAL A 287 8.49 -17.82 11.72
N ARG A 288 8.59 -17.19 12.89
CA ARG A 288 9.32 -17.73 14.05
C ARG A 288 8.79 -19.10 14.46
N PHE A 289 7.47 -19.26 14.52
CA PHE A 289 6.86 -20.55 14.80
C PHE A 289 7.22 -21.61 13.73
N LYS A 290 7.23 -21.24 12.44
CA LYS A 290 7.66 -22.14 11.35
C LYS A 290 9.14 -22.55 11.44
N LEU A 291 9.99 -21.69 12.00
CA LEU A 291 11.39 -21.97 12.29
C LEU A 291 11.60 -22.75 13.61
N GLY A 292 10.53 -23.07 14.35
CA GLY A 292 10.59 -23.76 15.64
C GLY A 292 10.90 -22.85 16.84
N GLN A 293 11.03 -21.54 16.62
CA GLN A 293 11.29 -20.51 17.63
C GLN A 293 9.99 -20.14 18.36
N SER A 294 9.48 -21.10 19.15
CA SER A 294 8.13 -20.99 19.74
C SER A 294 8.04 -19.93 20.86
N GLU A 295 9.10 -19.70 21.63
CA GLU A 295 9.11 -18.66 22.67
C GLU A 295 9.12 -17.26 22.05
N GLU A 296 9.94 -17.04 21.04
CA GLU A 296 10.03 -15.76 20.33
C GLU A 296 8.76 -15.46 19.52
N ALA A 297 8.09 -16.50 19.02
CA ALA A 297 6.76 -16.36 18.43
C ALA A 297 5.71 -15.94 19.47
N LEU A 298 5.75 -16.49 20.69
CA LEU A 298 4.85 -16.08 21.77
C LEU A 298 5.09 -14.63 22.19
N SER A 299 6.36 -14.21 22.29
CA SER A 299 6.71 -12.82 22.57
C SER A 299 6.10 -11.83 21.57
N ASP A 300 6.17 -12.14 20.27
CA ASP A 300 5.55 -11.32 19.23
C ASP A 300 4.02 -11.30 19.32
N ILE A 301 3.40 -12.44 19.66
CA ILE A 301 1.95 -12.54 19.85
C ILE A 301 1.50 -11.74 21.09
N ASP A 302 2.30 -11.75 22.16
CA ASP A 302 2.02 -10.97 23.35
C ASP A 302 2.04 -9.47 23.04
N VAL A 303 3.05 -8.98 22.32
CA VAL A 303 3.11 -7.59 21.85
C VAL A 303 1.90 -7.24 20.97
N LEU A 304 1.55 -8.12 20.03
CA LEU A 304 0.40 -7.93 19.15
C LEU A 304 -0.90 -7.79 19.94
N LEU A 305 -1.19 -8.72 20.85
CA LEU A 305 -2.44 -8.77 21.61
C LEU A 305 -2.55 -7.70 22.71
N GLN A 306 -1.46 -7.01 23.06
CA GLN A 306 -1.50 -5.84 23.93
C GLN A 306 -2.09 -4.58 23.26
N ASN A 307 -2.20 -4.58 21.92
CA ASN A 307 -2.68 -3.45 21.13
C ASN A 307 -4.12 -3.67 20.60
N GLU A 308 -4.71 -2.63 20.01
CA GLU A 308 -6.01 -2.75 19.33
C GLU A 308 -5.86 -3.55 18.03
N VAL A 309 -6.12 -4.86 18.05
CA VAL A 309 -5.96 -5.72 16.88
C VAL A 309 -7.30 -5.93 16.17
N PRO A 310 -7.34 -5.91 14.82
CA PRO A 310 -8.50 -6.41 14.07
C PRO A 310 -8.92 -7.82 14.52
N ALA A 311 -10.22 -8.07 14.66
CA ALA A 311 -10.75 -9.31 15.24
C ALA A 311 -10.31 -10.58 14.47
N ASP A 312 -10.16 -10.48 13.16
CA ASP A 312 -9.67 -11.54 12.28
C ASP A 312 -8.21 -11.90 12.57
N ILE A 313 -7.34 -10.89 12.74
CA ILE A 313 -5.94 -11.10 13.14
C ILE A 313 -5.88 -11.63 14.58
N ALA A 314 -6.67 -11.09 15.49
CA ALA A 314 -6.70 -11.50 16.90
C ALA A 314 -7.06 -12.98 17.06
N GLY A 315 -8.06 -13.47 16.31
CA GLY A 315 -8.43 -14.89 16.32
C GLY A 315 -7.31 -15.80 15.81
N CYS A 316 -6.68 -15.41 14.70
CA CYS A 316 -5.53 -16.13 14.14
C CYS A 316 -4.32 -16.12 15.09
N ALA A 317 -4.06 -15.00 15.76
CA ALA A 317 -3.00 -14.84 16.77
C ALA A 317 -3.20 -15.78 17.97
N GLN A 318 -4.42 -15.88 18.50
CA GLN A 318 -4.73 -16.80 19.60
C GLN A 318 -4.56 -18.28 19.19
N LYS A 319 -4.91 -18.63 17.94
CA LYS A 319 -4.67 -19.97 17.40
C LYS A 319 -3.17 -20.27 17.28
N LEU A 320 -2.37 -19.32 16.78
CA LEU A 320 -0.92 -19.46 16.72
C LEU A 320 -0.31 -19.59 18.12
N ARG A 321 -0.79 -18.80 19.08
CA ARG A 321 -0.41 -18.86 20.50
C ARG A 321 -0.61 -20.25 21.07
N ALA A 322 -1.80 -20.83 20.85
CA ALA A 322 -2.11 -22.18 21.32
C ALA A 322 -1.16 -23.23 20.73
N ASN A 323 -0.83 -23.13 19.44
CA ASN A 323 0.11 -24.04 18.80
C ASN A 323 1.54 -23.88 19.35
N ALA A 324 2.01 -22.65 19.55
CA ALA A 324 3.32 -22.37 20.12
C ALA A 324 3.44 -22.86 21.57
N LEU A 325 2.43 -22.63 22.40
CA LEU A 325 2.38 -23.13 23.78
C LEU A 325 2.42 -24.66 23.83
N ARG A 326 1.69 -25.33 22.92
CA ARG A 326 1.73 -26.79 22.81
C ARG A 326 3.10 -27.31 22.38
N ALA A 327 3.76 -26.64 21.43
CA ALA A 327 5.12 -27.00 21.02
C ALA A 327 6.13 -26.91 22.18
N LEU A 328 5.84 -26.07 23.18
CA LEU A 328 6.63 -25.92 24.42
C LEU A 328 6.15 -26.82 25.57
N GLY A 329 5.13 -27.66 25.38
CA GLY A 329 4.57 -28.53 26.43
C GLY A 329 3.70 -27.80 27.47
N ARG A 330 3.26 -26.57 27.19
CA ARG A 330 2.42 -25.74 28.08
C ARG A 330 0.94 -25.94 27.76
N ASP A 331 0.45 -27.17 27.94
CA ASP A 331 -0.85 -27.61 27.43
C ASP A 331 -2.06 -26.87 28.06
N GLN A 332 -2.00 -26.54 29.35
CA GLN A 332 -3.08 -25.81 30.01
C GLN A 332 -3.27 -24.41 29.42
N GLU A 333 -2.18 -23.66 29.25
CA GLU A 333 -2.21 -22.34 28.63
C GLU A 333 -2.61 -22.42 27.15
N ALA A 334 -2.21 -23.49 26.45
CA ALA A 334 -2.62 -23.72 25.07
C ALA A 334 -4.14 -23.91 24.95
N GLN A 335 -4.77 -24.61 25.89
CA GLN A 335 -6.23 -24.76 25.94
C GLN A 335 -6.94 -23.42 26.18
N GLU A 336 -6.41 -22.58 27.07
CA GLU A 336 -6.95 -21.24 27.31
C GLU A 336 -6.87 -20.36 26.05
N ALA A 337 -5.73 -20.36 25.36
CA ALA A 337 -5.53 -19.63 24.11
C ALA A 337 -6.49 -20.12 23.01
N ALA A 338 -6.64 -21.44 22.87
CA ALA A 338 -7.59 -22.03 21.93
C ALA A 338 -9.06 -21.68 22.27
N GLY A 339 -9.41 -21.63 23.55
CA GLY A 339 -10.71 -21.15 24.02
C GLY A 339 -10.96 -19.69 23.61
N LYS A 340 -9.98 -18.81 23.81
CA LYS A 340 -10.05 -17.40 23.38
C LYS A 340 -10.22 -17.28 21.86
N ALA A 341 -9.50 -18.06 21.07
CA ALA A 341 -9.65 -18.10 19.62
C ALA A 341 -11.07 -18.50 19.18
N LEU A 342 -11.69 -19.49 19.84
CA LEU A 342 -13.08 -19.91 19.56
C LEU A 342 -14.12 -18.87 19.96
N VAL A 343 -13.86 -18.08 21.01
CA VAL A 343 -14.75 -16.96 21.38
C VAL A 343 -14.74 -15.89 20.28
N ILE A 344 -13.56 -15.60 19.72
CA ILE A 344 -13.40 -14.61 18.65
C ILE A 344 -13.96 -15.12 17.32
N ASN A 345 -13.66 -16.38 16.97
CA ASN A 345 -14.16 -17.02 15.76
C ASN A 345 -14.84 -18.37 16.10
N PRO A 346 -16.14 -18.34 16.45
CA PRO A 346 -16.88 -19.55 16.80
C PRO A 346 -17.01 -20.55 15.64
N GLY A 347 -16.74 -20.12 14.40
CA GLY A 347 -16.90 -20.92 13.18
C GLY A 347 -15.73 -21.86 12.87
N ASP A 348 -14.59 -21.75 13.56
CA ASP A 348 -13.41 -22.59 13.31
C ASP A 348 -13.67 -24.06 13.72
N LYS A 349 -14.06 -24.89 12.75
CA LYS A 349 -14.37 -26.32 12.96
C LYS A 349 -13.14 -27.12 13.38
N GLU A 350 -11.99 -26.85 12.79
CA GLU A 350 -10.74 -27.55 13.08
C GLU A 350 -10.35 -27.34 14.55
N LEU A 351 -10.41 -26.08 15.01
CA LEU A 351 -10.09 -25.75 16.39
C LEU A 351 -11.10 -26.38 17.38
N ARG A 352 -12.38 -26.44 17.01
CA ARG A 352 -13.43 -27.07 17.82
C ARG A 352 -13.21 -28.57 17.97
N GLU A 353 -12.89 -29.26 16.89
CA GLU A 353 -12.59 -30.70 16.88
C GLU A 353 -11.37 -31.02 17.75
N ARG A 354 -10.29 -30.22 17.62
CA ARG A 354 -9.10 -30.35 18.47
C ARG A 354 -9.39 -30.17 19.96
N MET A 355 -10.24 -29.20 20.31
CA MET A 355 -10.66 -28.96 21.71
C MET A 355 -11.61 -30.04 22.24
N ALA A 356 -12.42 -30.65 21.38
CA ALA A 356 -13.31 -31.75 21.76
C ALA A 356 -12.53 -33.04 22.07
N ASN A 357 -11.50 -33.34 21.28
CA ASN A 357 -10.68 -34.54 21.46
C ASN A 357 -9.81 -34.47 22.75
N HIS A 358 -9.37 -33.29 23.17
CA HIS A 358 -8.63 -33.10 24.42
C HIS A 358 -9.48 -33.14 25.70
N LYS A 359 -10.82 -33.15 25.60
CA LYS A 359 -11.70 -33.35 26.77
C LYS A 359 -11.90 -34.84 27.11
N LEU A 360 -11.36 -35.75 26.31
CA LEU A 360 -11.59 -37.19 26.39
C LEU A 360 -10.35 -38.00 26.84
N GLU A 361 -9.23 -37.33 27.10
CA GLU A 361 -8.04 -37.87 27.77
C GLU A 361 -7.98 -37.32 29.20
#